data_AF-A0A1G8P438-F1
#
_entry.id   AF-A0A1G8P438-F1
#
_cell.length_a   1.000
_cell.length_b   1.000
_cell.length_c   1.000
_cell.angle_alpha   90.00
_cell.angle_beta   90.00
_cell.angle_gamma   90.00
#
_symmetry.space_group_name_H-M   'P 1'
#
loop_
_entity.id
_entity.type
_entity.pdbx_description
1 polymer ?
#
loop_
_entity_poly.entity_id
_entity_poly.type
_entity_poly.pdbx_seq_one_letter_code
_entity_poly.pdbx_strand_id
1 'polypeptide(L)'
;MFKKLCILLIYSILEMVKPLIYHQYMHNLYTIFSKILKICKQFGDNLINEKGNIPRPGVVPKFSDIEVIALNLTSEAMGID
;
A
#
# COMPACT_ATOMS: atom_id res chain seq x y z
N MET A 1 29.67 -32.70 4.92
CA MET A 1 28.91 -32.23 6.10
C MET A 1 28.83 -30.70 6.17
N PHE A 2 29.95 -29.98 6.15
CA PHE A 2 29.98 -28.50 6.19
C PHE A 2 29.16 -27.78 5.12
N LYS A 3 29.21 -28.21 3.85
CA LYS A 3 28.37 -27.62 2.77
C LYS A 3 26.86 -27.66 3.08
N LYS A 4 26.38 -28.74 3.70
CA LYS A 4 24.95 -28.91 4.04
C LYS A 4 24.53 -27.98 5.18
N LEU A 5 25.42 -27.78 6.16
CA LEU A 5 25.25 -26.80 7.24
C LEU A 5 25.25 -25.36 6.71
N CYS A 6 26.13 -25.02 5.77
CA CYS A 6 26.13 -23.69 5.13
C CYS A 6 24.82 -23.41 4.37
N ILE A 7 24.27 -24.40 3.65
CA ILE A 7 22.99 -24.25 2.94
C ILE A 7 21.84 -24.02 3.92
N LEU A 8 21.79 -24.76 5.03
CA LEU A 8 20.78 -24.57 6.08
C LEU A 8 20.87 -23.19 6.73
N LEU A 9 22.08 -22.70 7.00
CA LEU A 9 22.31 -21.37 7.54
C LEU A 9 21.82 -20.26 6.59
N ILE A 10 22.14 -20.37 5.29
CA ILE A 10 21.67 -19.43 4.26
C ILE A 10 20.14 -19.44 4.18
N TYR A 11 19.53 -20.62 4.24
CA TYR A 11 18.07 -20.76 4.23
C TYR A 11 17.43 -20.05 5.43
N SER A 12 17.93 -20.27 6.64
CA SER A 12 17.41 -19.61 7.86
C SER A 12 17.59 -18.08 7.83
N ILE A 13 18.71 -17.58 7.29
CA ILE A 13 18.91 -16.14 7.10
C ILE A 13 17.89 -15.58 6.10
N LEU A 14 17.68 -16.25 4.97
CA LEU A 14 16.73 -15.82 3.95
C LEU A 14 15.29 -15.82 4.49
N GLU A 15 14.93 -16.82 5.29
CA GLU A 15 13.63 -16.92 5.95
C GLU A 15 13.37 -15.77 6.93
N MET A 16 14.39 -15.29 7.65
CA MET A 16 14.28 -14.10 8.50
C MET A 16 14.25 -12.77 7.73
N VAL A 17 14.95 -12.67 6.59
CA VAL A 17 15.06 -11.42 5.85
C VAL A 17 13.77 -11.10 5.07
N LYS A 18 13.07 -12.11 4.55
CA LYS A 18 11.79 -11.96 3.85
C LYS A 18 10.73 -11.16 4.62
N PRO A 19 10.37 -11.50 5.88
CA PRO A 19 9.37 -10.75 6.63
C PRO A 19 9.81 -9.32 6.94
N LEU A 20 11.12 -9.08 7.14
CA LEU A 20 11.64 -7.74 7.37
C LEU A 20 11.50 -6.85 6.14
N ILE A 21 11.87 -7.37 4.96
CA ILE A 21 11.68 -6.65 3.68
C ILE A 21 10.19 -6.37 3.44
N TYR A 22 9.33 -7.36 3.65
CA TYR A 22 7.88 -7.19 3.48
C TYR A 22 7.32 -6.12 4.42
N HIS A 23 7.74 -6.12 5.69
CA HIS A 23 7.32 -5.13 6.67
C HIS A 23 7.77 -3.72 6.26
N GLN A 24 9.02 -3.57 5.81
CA GLN A 24 9.54 -2.29 5.34
C GLN A 24 8.81 -1.79 4.07
N TYR A 25 8.54 -2.67 3.10
CA TYR A 25 7.75 -2.33 1.91
C TYR A 25 6.33 -1.89 2.27
N MET A 26 5.66 -2.63 3.15
CA MET A 26 4.30 -2.31 3.59
C MET A 26 4.22 -1.01 4.39
N HIS A 27 5.20 -0.75 5.26
CA HIS A 27 5.30 0.51 5.98
C HIS A 27 5.50 1.68 5.00
N ASN A 28 6.40 1.53 4.03
CA ASN A 28 6.61 2.53 2.99
C ASN A 28 5.34 2.78 2.18
N LEU A 29 4.63 1.73 1.76
CA LEU A 29 3.34 1.84 1.06
C LEU A 29 2.36 2.69 1.85
N TYR A 30 2.14 2.38 3.13
CA TYR A 30 1.21 3.14 3.96
C TYR A 30 1.62 4.62 4.09
N THR A 31 2.91 4.91 4.28
CA THR A 31 3.38 6.30 4.42
C THR A 31 3.23 7.10 3.12
N ILE A 32 3.49 6.49 1.96
CA ILE A 32 3.33 7.12 0.65
C ILE A 32 1.83 7.29 0.37
N PHE A 33 1.02 6.26 0.60
CA PHE A 33 -0.44 6.30 0.45
C PHE A 33 -1.05 7.43 1.26
N SER A 34 -0.69 7.59 2.54
CA SER A 34 -1.21 8.65 3.39
C SER A 34 -0.90 10.06 2.83
N LYS A 35 0.31 10.26 2.29
CA LYS A 35 0.69 11.53 1.64
C LYS A 35 -0.12 11.77 0.36
N ILE A 36 -0.24 10.77 -0.49
CA ILE A 36 -1.00 10.85 -1.75
C ILE A 36 -2.49 11.06 -1.48
N LEU A 37 -3.07 10.36 -0.52
CA LEU A 37 -4.46 10.52 -0.10
C LEU A 37 -4.76 11.94 0.36
N LYS A 38 -3.84 12.55 1.12
CA LYS A 38 -3.97 13.95 1.54
C LYS A 38 -4.01 14.89 0.33
N ILE A 39 -3.16 14.66 -0.66
CA ILE A 39 -3.15 15.43 -1.92
C ILE A 39 -4.46 15.22 -2.67
N CYS A 40 -4.89 13.97 -2.85
CA CYS A 40 -6.14 13.65 -3.54
C CYS A 40 -7.33 14.36 -2.92
N LYS A 41 -7.44 14.36 -1.58
CA LYS A 41 -8.50 15.09 -0.86
C LYS A 41 -8.50 16.58 -1.19
N GLN A 42 -7.35 17.25 -1.14
CA GLN A 42 -7.25 18.68 -1.51
C GLN A 42 -7.75 18.98 -2.93
N PHE A 43 -7.52 18.07 -3.88
CA PHE A 43 -8.05 18.22 -5.24
C PHE A 43 -9.53 17.84 -5.37
N GLY A 44 -10.01 16.93 -4.52
CA GLY A 44 -11.36 16.38 -4.54
C GLY A 44 -12.36 17.08 -3.63
N ASP A 45 -11.96 18.06 -2.82
CA ASP A 45 -12.79 18.64 -1.74
C ASP A 45 -14.17 19.14 -2.20
N ASN A 46 -14.31 19.60 -3.45
CA ASN A 46 -15.58 20.07 -4.01
C ASN A 46 -16.36 18.98 -4.79
N LEU A 47 -15.77 17.80 -4.98
CA LEU A 47 -16.29 16.72 -5.82
C LEU A 47 -16.75 15.51 -5.00
N ILE A 48 -16.21 15.34 -3.79
CA ILE A 48 -16.47 14.19 -2.93
C ILE A 48 -17.30 14.61 -1.71
N ASN A 49 -18.05 13.67 -1.16
CA ASN A 49 -18.73 13.85 0.12
C ASN A 49 -17.77 13.68 1.32
N GLU A 50 -18.29 13.87 2.54
CA GLU A 50 -17.51 13.72 3.79
C GLU A 50 -16.80 12.36 3.94
N LYS A 51 -17.34 11.31 3.30
CA LYS A 51 -16.76 9.96 3.31
C LYS A 51 -15.76 9.74 2.18
N GLY A 52 -15.42 10.76 1.39
CA GLY A 52 -14.48 10.66 0.27
C GLY A 52 -15.04 9.96 -0.97
N ASN A 53 -16.37 9.90 -1.12
CA ASN A 53 -17.03 9.29 -2.27
C ASN A 53 -17.67 10.33 -3.18
N ILE A 54 -17.71 10.03 -4.48
CA ILE A 54 -18.42 10.85 -5.44
C ILE A 54 -19.93 10.68 -5.19
N PRO A 55 -20.72 11.76 -5.11
CA PRO A 55 -22.16 11.66 -4.91
C PRO A 55 -22.82 10.85 -6.02
N ARG A 56 -23.40 9.69 -5.67
CA ARG A 56 -24.16 8.84 -6.59
C ARG A 56 -25.34 8.17 -5.88
N PRO A 57 -26.43 7.88 -6.59
CA PRO A 57 -27.51 7.08 -6.05
C PRO A 57 -27.03 5.63 -5.80
N GLY A 58 -27.52 5.01 -4.72
CA GLY A 58 -27.25 3.60 -4.40
C GLY A 58 -26.33 3.39 -3.21
N VAL A 59 -25.67 2.23 -3.19
CA VAL A 59 -24.86 1.79 -2.04
C VAL A 59 -23.49 2.48 -2.04
N VAL A 60 -23.14 3.04 -0.88
CA VAL A 60 -21.81 3.62 -0.65
C VAL A 60 -20.81 2.49 -0.34
N PRO A 61 -19.69 2.40 -1.05
CA PRO A 61 -18.69 1.36 -0.81
C PRO A 61 -18.00 1.56 0.55
N LYS A 62 -17.44 0.47 1.09
CA LYS A 62 -16.67 0.52 2.35
C LYS A 62 -15.32 1.23 2.17
N PHE A 63 -14.69 1.01 1.02
CA PHE A 63 -13.47 1.70 0.62
C PHE A 63 -13.86 2.84 -0.32
N SER A 64 -13.46 4.06 0.02
CA SER A 64 -13.99 5.23 -0.66
C SER A 64 -13.41 5.44 -2.04
N ASP A 65 -14.15 6.11 -2.92
CA ASP A 65 -13.69 6.38 -4.29
C ASP A 65 -12.34 7.11 -4.30
N ILE A 66 -12.11 8.04 -3.36
CA ILE A 66 -10.83 8.77 -3.29
C ILE A 66 -9.69 7.93 -2.75
N GLU A 67 -9.96 6.99 -1.85
CA GLU A 67 -8.97 6.04 -1.38
C GLU A 67 -8.57 5.06 -2.49
N VAL A 68 -9.51 4.66 -3.35
CA VAL A 68 -9.21 3.85 -4.54
C VAL A 68 -8.26 4.60 -5.48
N ILE A 69 -8.56 5.87 -5.76
CA ILE A 69 -7.70 6.71 -6.63
C ILE A 69 -6.31 6.88 -6.00
N ALA A 70 -6.25 7.21 -4.71
CA ALA A 70 -4.99 7.38 -4.00
C ALA A 70 -4.17 6.08 -3.96
N LEU A 71 -4.83 4.93 -3.81
CA LEU A 71 -4.17 3.63 -3.81
C LEU A 71 -3.59 3.32 -5.18
N ASN A 72 -4.33 3.57 -6.26
CA ASN A 72 -3.85 3.38 -7.63
C ASN A 72 -2.60 4.25 -7.92
N LEU A 73 -2.66 5.54 -7.57
CA LEU A 73 -1.51 6.45 -7.69
C LEU A 73 -0.30 6.00 -6.84
N THR A 74 -0.55 5.42 -5.67
CA THR A 74 0.50 4.87 -4.81
C THR A 74 1.14 3.64 -5.43
N SER A 75 0.35 2.73 -5.96
CA SER A 75 0.80 1.53 -6.66
C SER A 75 1.70 1.90 -7.84
N GLU A 76 1.26 2.82 -8.69
CA GLU A 76 2.04 3.36 -9.82
C GLU A 76 3.38 3.96 -9.34
N ALA A 77 3.34 4.82 -8.32
CA ALA A 77 4.56 5.46 -7.78
C ALA A 77 5.54 4.45 -7.16
N MET A 78 5.06 3.31 -6.69
CA MET A 78 5.88 2.23 -6.14
C MET A 78 6.27 1.17 -7.18
N GLY A 79 5.77 1.26 -8.41
CA GLY A 79 5.96 0.25 -9.44
C GLY A 79 5.32 -1.10 -9.08
N ILE A 80 4.20 -1.05 -8.35
CA ILE A 80 3.37 -2.22 -8.04
C ILE A 80 2.29 -2.29 -9.11
N ASP A 81 2.41 -3.24 -10.03
CA ASP A 81 1.42 -3.56 -11.06
C ASP A 81 0.79 -4.93 -10.77
#